data_AF-A0A929DBD3-F1
#
_entry.id   AF-A0A929DBD3-F1
#
_cell.length_a   1.000
_cell.length_b   1.000
_cell.length_c   1.000
_cell.angle_alpha   90.00
_cell.angle_beta   90.00
_cell.angle_gamma   90.00
#
_symmetry.space_group_name_H-M   'P 1'
#
loop_
_entity.id
_entity.type
_entity.pdbx_description
1 polymer ?
#
loop_
_entity_poly.entity_id
_entity_poly.type
_entity_poly.pdbx_seq_one_letter_code
_entity_poly.pdbx_strand_id
1 'polypeptide(L)'
;MDSSSWILPVVIVVALVITASYFFGRRENAAIMRVCAAATEKVLKPLDQSYTWVGGYVGYKAQYKVKDDIFKVVRATLHLKPRMSLLYYP
;
A
#
# COMPACT_ATOMS: atom_id res chain seq x y z
N MET A 1 -3.11 36.47 -28.93
CA MET A 1 -3.55 35.29 -28.17
C MET A 1 -2.89 35.40 -26.82
N ASP A 2 -3.65 35.77 -25.80
CA ASP A 2 -3.06 36.10 -24.51
C ASP A 2 -2.29 34.89 -23.98
N SER A 3 -1.04 35.13 -23.59
CA SER A 3 -0.17 34.12 -22.98
C SER A 3 -0.76 33.51 -21.69
N SER A 4 -1.95 33.92 -21.26
CA SER A 4 -2.67 33.40 -20.11
C SER A 4 -3.66 32.28 -20.47
N SER A 5 -4.11 32.18 -21.73
CA SER A 5 -5.16 31.23 -22.15
C SER A 5 -4.73 29.77 -22.10
N TRP A 6 -3.43 29.47 -22.19
CA TRP A 6 -2.89 28.10 -22.18
C TRP A 6 -2.69 27.53 -20.77
N ILE A 7 -2.68 28.38 -19.74
CA ILE A 7 -2.38 27.99 -18.36
C ILE A 7 -3.45 27.05 -17.81
N LEU A 8 -4.72 27.38 -18.03
CA LEU A 8 -5.85 26.62 -17.49
C LEU A 8 -5.93 25.18 -18.05
N PRO A 9 -5.81 24.94 -19.37
CA PRO A 9 -5.70 23.59 -19.92
C PRO A 9 -4.53 22.79 -19.34
N VAL A 10 -3.35 23.42 -19.19
CA VAL A 10 -2.16 22.74 -18.63
C VAL A 10 -2.41 22.32 -17.18
N VAL A 11 -2.97 23.20 -16.35
CA VAL A 11 -3.29 22.89 -14.95
C VAL A 11 -4.29 21.73 -14.86
N ILE A 12 -5.31 21.69 -15.73
CA ILE A 12 -6.28 20.59 -15.76
C ILE A 12 -5.60 19.26 -16.10
N VAL A 13 -4.75 19.24 -17.14
CA VAL A 13 -4.02 18.03 -17.53
C VAL A 13 -3.11 17.55 -16.39
N VAL A 14 -2.38 18.47 -15.75
CA VAL A 14 -1.52 18.16 -14.61
C VAL A 14 -2.33 17.58 -13.46
N ALA A 15 -3.47 18.18 -13.12
CA ALA A 15 -4.36 17.66 -12.06
C ALA A 15 -4.83 16.23 -12.36
N LEU A 16 -5.27 15.97 -13.60
CA LEU A 16 -5.69 14.62 -14.02
C LEU A 16 -4.55 13.60 -13.91
N VAL A 17 -3.34 13.97 -14.31
CA VAL A 17 -2.16 13.09 -14.20
C VAL A 17 -1.83 12.79 -12.74
N ILE A 18 -1.87 13.79 -11.86
CA ILE A 18 -1.63 13.59 -10.43
C ILE A 18 -2.67 12.66 -9.83
N THR A 19 -3.96 12.88 -10.12
CA THR A 19 -5.04 12.02 -9.64
C THR A 19 -4.88 10.59 -10.14
N ALA A 20 -4.57 10.39 -11.43
CA ALA A 20 -4.35 9.05 -11.98
C ALA A 20 -3.15 8.34 -11.30
N SER A 21 -2.04 9.07 -11.09
CA SER A 21 -0.85 8.53 -10.41
C SER A 21 -1.15 7.99 -9.01
N TYR A 22 -2.05 8.64 -8.28
CA TYR A 22 -2.48 8.20 -6.95
C TYR A 22 -3.17 6.82 -6.98
N PHE A 23 -4.05 6.58 -7.96
CA PHE A 23 -4.73 5.30 -8.10
C PHE A 23 -3.77 4.17 -8.51
N PHE A 24 -2.77 4.46 -9.34
CA PHE A 24 -1.75 3.47 -9.68
C PHE A 24 -0.89 3.10 -8.47
N GLY A 25 -0.40 4.08 -7.70
CA GLY A 25 0.38 3.82 -6.48
C GLY A 25 -0.36 2.97 -5.44
N ARG A 26 -1.67 3.20 -5.29
CA ARG A 26 -2.56 2.38 -4.44
C ARG A 26 -2.56 0.90 -4.85
N ARG A 27 -2.61 0.62 -6.15
CA ARG A 27 -2.63 -0.76 -6.67
C ARG A 27 -1.29 -1.46 -6.46
N GLU A 28 -0.18 -0.74 -6.64
CA GLU A 28 1.16 -1.28 -6.39
C GLU A 28 1.37 -1.65 -4.92
N ASN A 29 1.05 -0.77 -3.99
CA ASN A 29 1.18 -1.06 -2.56
C ASN A 29 0.33 -2.27 -2.16
N ALA A 30 -0.91 -2.37 -2.65
CA ALA A 30 -1.76 -3.53 -2.41
C ALA A 30 -1.15 -4.84 -2.97
N ALA A 31 -0.50 -4.78 -4.14
CA ALA A 31 0.18 -5.94 -4.72
C ALA A 31 1.37 -6.37 -3.87
N ILE A 32 2.22 -5.43 -3.44
CA ILE A 32 3.37 -5.70 -2.56
C ILE A 32 2.89 -6.31 -1.24
N MET A 33 1.87 -5.73 -0.60
CA MET A 33 1.28 -6.26 0.64
C MET A 33 0.84 -7.72 0.48
N ARG A 34 0.16 -8.05 -0.62
CA ARG A 34 -0.27 -9.44 -0.89
C ARG A 34 0.92 -10.39 -1.08
N VAL A 35 1.94 -9.97 -1.83
CA VAL A 35 3.13 -10.80 -2.07
C VAL A 35 3.88 -11.06 -0.75
N CYS A 36 4.07 -10.03 0.08
CA CYS A 36 4.70 -10.16 1.38
C CYS A 36 3.88 -11.05 2.32
N ALA A 37 2.56 -10.89 2.37
CA ALA A 37 1.66 -11.72 3.16
C ALA A 37 1.75 -13.19 2.73
N ALA A 38 1.58 -13.47 1.44
CA ALA A 38 1.66 -14.83 0.90
C ALA A 38 3.02 -15.50 1.14
N ALA A 39 4.12 -14.75 1.00
CA ALA A 39 5.46 -15.26 1.30
C ALA A 39 5.60 -15.63 2.79
N THR A 40 5.04 -14.81 3.68
CA THR A 40 5.06 -15.05 5.13
C THR A 40 4.21 -16.27 5.49
N GLU A 41 2.98 -16.37 4.96
CA GLU A 41 2.07 -17.49 5.19
C GLU A 41 2.66 -18.81 4.66
N LYS A 42 3.33 -18.80 3.51
CA LYS A 42 3.98 -19.99 2.94
C LYS A 42 5.06 -20.58 3.86
N VAL A 43 5.77 -19.71 4.59
CA VAL A 43 6.82 -20.12 5.54
C VAL A 43 6.22 -20.53 6.88
N LEU A 44 5.32 -19.71 7.44
CA LEU A 44 4.77 -19.92 8.78
C LEU A 44 3.70 -21.01 8.84
N LYS A 45 3.00 -21.29 7.74
CA LYS A 45 1.86 -22.22 7.66
C LYS A 45 0.88 -22.04 8.84
N PRO A 46 0.31 -20.83 9.00
CA PRO A 46 -0.54 -20.53 10.15
C PRO A 46 -1.82 -21.36 10.14
N LEU A 47 -2.30 -21.70 11.34
CA LEU A 47 -3.64 -22.26 11.55
C LEU A 47 -4.73 -21.20 11.37
N ASP A 48 -4.45 -19.98 11.80
CA ASP A 48 -5.37 -18.86 11.79
C ASP A 48 -4.59 -17.56 11.63
N GLN A 49 -5.20 -16.58 10.97
CA GLN A 49 -4.57 -15.32 10.61
C GLN A 49 -5.53 -14.15 10.68
N SER A 50 -5.08 -13.07 11.31
CA SER A 50 -5.83 -11.82 11.40
C SER A 50 -4.99 -10.67 10.84
N TYR A 51 -5.61 -9.85 10.00
CA TYR A 51 -4.99 -8.68 9.38
C TYR A 51 -5.74 -7.41 9.77
N THR A 52 -5.03 -6.49 10.43
CA THR A 52 -5.49 -5.11 10.63
C THR A 52 -4.80 -4.21 9.61
N TRP A 53 -5.59 -3.61 8.71
CA TRP A 53 -5.11 -2.66 7.73
C TRP A 53 -4.70 -1.35 8.41
N VAL A 54 -3.54 -0.81 8.03
CA VAL A 54 -3.02 0.45 8.57
C VAL A 54 -3.00 1.49 7.45
N GLY A 55 -3.75 2.57 7.62
CA GLY A 55 -3.80 3.66 6.63
C GLY A 55 -4.32 3.23 5.25
N GLY A 56 -5.09 2.15 5.17
CA GLY A 56 -5.68 1.62 3.93
C GLY A 56 -4.69 0.92 2.99
N TYR A 57 -3.62 1.58 2.56
CA TYR A 57 -2.60 1.03 1.64
C TYR A 57 -1.17 1.32 2.07
N VAL A 58 -0.99 1.73 3.32
CA VAL A 58 0.31 2.09 3.89
C VAL A 58 0.92 0.90 4.63
N GLY A 59 0.14 -0.11 4.95
CA GLY A 59 0.64 -1.31 5.59
C GLY A 59 -0.43 -2.15 6.25
N TYR A 60 0.02 -3.18 6.96
CA TYR A 60 -0.84 -4.02 7.79
C TYR A 60 -0.09 -4.49 9.03
N LYS A 61 -0.87 -4.84 10.06
CA LYS A 61 -0.43 -5.66 11.19
C LYS A 61 -1.09 -7.02 11.05
N ALA A 62 -0.28 -8.06 10.97
CA ALA A 62 -0.71 -9.45 10.86
C ALA A 62 -0.43 -10.19 12.16
N GLN A 63 -1.37 -11.02 12.58
CA GLN A 63 -1.22 -11.93 13.69
C GLN A 63 -1.50 -13.34 13.19
N TYR A 64 -0.49 -14.21 13.27
CA TYR A 64 -0.53 -15.59 12.84
C TYR A 64 -0.53 -16.50 14.07
N LYS A 65 -1.51 -17.39 14.17
CA LYS A 65 -1.47 -18.51 15.13
C LYS A 65 -0.84 -19.70 14.43
N VAL A 66 0.22 -20.24 14.99
CA VAL A 66 0.98 -21.36 14.40
C VAL A 66 0.85 -22.59 15.31
N LYS A 67 0.91 -23.78 14.69
CA LYS A 67 0.87 -25.06 15.41
C LYS A 67 2.29 -25.49 15.77
N ASP A 68 2.91 -24.77 16.68
CA ASP A 68 4.24 -25.07 17.20
C ASP A 68 4.16 -25.21 18.73
N ASP A 69 5.01 -26.05 19.32
CA ASP A 69 5.08 -26.27 20.76
C ASP A 69 5.75 -25.08 21.47
N ILE A 70 6.64 -24.37 20.78
CA ILE A 70 7.43 -23.28 21.37
C ILE A 70 6.78 -21.92 21.12
N PHE A 71 6.37 -21.66 19.87
CA PHE A 71 5.79 -20.37 19.48
C PHE A 71 4.32 -20.55 19.11
N LYS A 72 3.40 -19.96 19.86
CA LYS A 72 1.96 -20.07 19.57
C LYS A 72 1.43 -18.97 18.66
N VAL A 73 2.07 -17.80 18.68
CA VAL A 73 1.61 -16.59 17.98
C VAL A 73 2.80 -15.83 17.42
N VAL A 74 2.74 -15.49 16.14
CA VAL A 74 3.72 -14.64 15.45
C VAL A 74 3.03 -13.36 15.00
N ARG A 75 3.62 -12.21 15.35
CA ARG A 75 3.13 -10.89 14.90
C ARG A 75 4.07 -10.34 13.85
N ALA A 76 3.52 -9.99 12.68
CA ALA A 76 4.27 -9.35 11.61
C ALA A 76 3.66 -7.98 11.32
N THR A 77 4.50 -6.98 11.08
CA THR A 77 4.03 -5.65 10.67
C THR A 77 4.76 -5.24 9.42
N LEU A 78 4.01 -4.86 8.39
CA LEU A 78 4.54 -4.32 7.15
C LEU A 78 4.15 -2.86 7.08
N HIS A 79 5.15 -1.98 6.93
CA HIS A 79 4.95 -0.58 6.57
C HIS A 79 5.57 -0.35 5.21
N LEU A 80 4.75 0.12 4.27
CA LEU A 80 5.20 0.57 2.98
C LEU A 80 5.29 2.10 3.00
N LYS A 81 6.13 2.64 2.11
CA LYS A 81 6.08 4.07 1.86
C LYS A 81 4.65 4.42 1.40
N PRO A 82 4.05 5.49 1.92
CA PRO A 82 2.79 5.98 1.40
C PRO A 82 3.06 6.51 -0.01
N ARG A 83 2.89 5.66 -1.04
CA ARG A 83 2.88 6.09 -2.45
C ARG A 83 1.55 6.80 -2.75
N MET A 84 1.26 7.83 -1.96
CA MET A 84 0.21 8.81 -2.25
C MET A 84 0.80 9.80 -3.24
N SER A 85 0.11 10.06 -4.37
CA SER A 85 0.27 11.19 -5.31
C SER A 85 1.70 11.62 -5.68
N LEU A 86 2.00 11.79 -6.97
CA LEU A 86 3.31 12.28 -7.45
C LEU A 86 3.87 13.52 -6.72
N LEU A 87 2.99 14.39 -6.19
CA LEU A 87 3.35 15.62 -5.47
C LEU A 87 3.59 15.44 -3.96
N TYR A 88 3.48 14.23 -3.41
CA TYR A 88 3.73 14.04 -1.99
C TYR A 88 5.24 14.02 -1.70
N TYR A 89 5.71 15.04 -1.01
CA TYR A 89 7.07 15.11 -0.48
C TYR A 89 7.01 14.92 1.04
N PRO A 90 7.72 13.93 1.61
CA PRO A 90 7.62 13.57 3.04
C PRO A 90 8.23 14.60 3.98
#